data_AF-A0A812RGY2-F1
#
_entry.id   AF-A0A812RGY2-F1
#
_cell.length_a   1.000
_cell.length_b   1.000
_cell.length_c   1.000
_cell.angle_alpha   90.00
_cell.angle_beta   90.00
_cell.angle_gamma   90.00
#
_symmetry.space_group_name_H-M   'P 1'
#
loop_
_entity.id
_entity.type
_entity.pdbx_description
1 polymer ?
#
loop_
_entity_poly.entity_id
_entity_poly.type
_entity_poly.pdbx_seq_one_letter_code
_entity_poly.pdbx_strand_id
1 'polypeptide(L)'
;MLPSKKTQADADDLVDIVRDFSLLAANTFGRKNSFTYIHEGFKPARRTFIDYLFVRQHKHQLCKAGHLRDWQVARWRAGGRHLPGWLHISVRKFRAQQKTAKCEWPRWKCQLLSQAIKDHPHLATEFECQVRESLQAVTEYQPKEFNKLLLEVGRRVFHVHRPHSLPPPWTGAEHVGGIKDMWSHYHSMRRLFSEAATATTGRMRLTIQAWQHRAQFLRMHRQVQKHSRKLRRVRLAQLLQEADAHVRSGCSQALFELVRRVAPKQPRKRAQLRARDGKLLTPAEEARELWEFWKSVN
;
A
#
# COMPACT_ATOMS: atom_id res chain seq x y z
N MET A 1 -4.75 10.02 56.23
CA MET A 1 -3.88 9.79 55.07
C MET A 1 -4.73 9.40 53.88
N LEU A 2 -5.00 10.32 52.96
CA LEU A 2 -5.74 10.05 51.72
C LEU A 2 -4.81 9.31 50.74
N PRO A 3 -5.28 8.24 50.06
CA PRO A 3 -4.44 7.47 49.16
C PRO A 3 -4.04 8.33 47.95
N SER A 4 -2.73 8.29 47.67
CA SER A 4 -2.01 8.98 46.60
C SER A 4 -2.70 8.86 45.23
N LYS A 5 -2.87 10.02 44.56
CA LYS A 5 -3.29 10.18 43.16
C LYS A 5 -2.36 9.40 42.22
N LYS A 6 -2.72 8.16 41.86
CA LYS A 6 -2.04 7.37 40.82
C LYS A 6 -2.64 7.56 39.42
N THR A 7 -3.66 8.39 39.27
CA THR A 7 -4.42 8.59 38.01
C THR A 7 -3.80 9.58 37.02
N GLN A 8 -2.64 10.19 37.31
CA GLN A 8 -2.09 11.29 36.50
C GLN A 8 -1.22 10.82 35.32
N ALA A 9 -0.40 9.79 35.49
CA ALA A 9 0.58 9.36 34.48
C ALA A 9 -0.07 8.90 33.16
N ASP A 10 -1.08 8.04 33.21
CA ASP A 10 -1.79 7.56 32.01
C ASP A 10 -2.52 8.70 31.27
N ALA A 11 -2.95 9.74 32.00
CA ALA A 11 -3.59 10.91 31.41
C ALA A 11 -2.58 11.79 30.68
N ASP A 12 -1.38 11.95 31.24
CA ASP A 12 -0.28 12.71 30.63
C ASP A 12 0.22 12.01 29.36
N ASP A 13 0.41 10.68 29.39
CA ASP A 13 0.77 9.87 28.21
C ASP A 13 -0.29 9.98 27.10
N LEU A 14 -1.58 9.98 27.45
CA LEU A 14 -2.66 10.15 26.48
C LEU A 14 -2.63 11.55 25.84
N VAL A 15 -2.32 12.60 26.62
CA VAL A 15 -2.17 13.97 26.10
C VAL A 15 -1.01 14.06 25.12
N ASP A 16 0.12 13.42 25.43
CA ASP A 16 1.29 13.38 24.54
C ASP A 16 0.98 12.65 23.22
N ILE A 17 0.29 11.50 23.28
CA ILE A 17 -0.19 10.79 22.07
C ILE A 17 -1.12 11.69 21.23
N VAL A 18 -2.03 12.42 21.87
CA VAL A 18 -2.94 13.32 21.16
C VAL A 18 -2.17 14.43 20.45
N ARG A 19 -1.15 15.01 21.09
CA ARG A 19 -0.31 16.06 20.53
C ARG A 19 0.55 15.56 19.36
N ASP A 20 1.28 14.46 19.55
CA ASP A 20 2.27 13.96 18.59
C ASP A 20 1.63 13.51 17.27
N PHE A 21 0.40 12.97 17.34
CA PHE A 21 -0.34 12.53 16.16
C PHE A 21 -1.33 13.55 15.62
N SER A 22 -1.35 14.77 16.19
CA SER A 22 -2.27 15.86 15.88
C SER A 22 -3.72 15.38 15.87
N LEU A 23 -4.11 14.72 16.95
CA LEU A 23 -5.45 14.16 17.14
C LEU A 23 -6.35 15.16 17.86
N LEU A 24 -7.65 15.02 17.62
CA LEU A 24 -8.70 15.81 18.22
C LEU A 24 -9.75 14.85 18.77
N ALA A 25 -10.02 14.95 20.08
CA ALA A 25 -11.03 14.14 20.75
C ALA A 25 -12.44 14.65 20.40
N ALA A 26 -13.06 14.03 19.39
CA ALA A 26 -14.30 14.47 18.77
C ALA A 26 -15.52 14.45 19.72
N ASN A 27 -15.52 13.56 20.72
CA ASN A 27 -16.63 13.39 21.67
C ASN A 27 -16.47 14.19 22.99
N THR A 28 -15.51 15.13 23.05
CA THR A 28 -15.15 15.87 24.28
C THR A 28 -15.56 17.36 24.29
N PHE A 29 -16.15 17.90 23.22
CA PHE A 29 -16.45 19.33 23.13
C PHE A 29 -17.64 19.77 24.02
N GLY A 30 -17.33 20.55 25.06
CA GLY A 30 -18.26 21.50 25.71
C GLY A 30 -19.33 20.93 26.64
N ARG A 31 -19.26 19.66 27.06
CA ARG A 31 -20.34 19.02 27.84
C ARG A 31 -19.98 18.81 29.31
N LYS A 32 -20.56 19.63 30.20
CA LYS A 32 -20.37 19.54 31.67
C LYS A 32 -20.92 18.26 32.35
N ASN A 33 -21.42 17.28 31.59
CA ASN A 33 -22.01 16.03 32.11
C ASN A 33 -21.89 14.87 31.11
N SER A 34 -20.82 14.82 30.30
CA SER A 34 -20.56 13.67 29.44
C SER A 34 -19.88 12.55 30.21
N PHE A 35 -20.45 11.35 30.14
CA PHE A 35 -19.86 10.11 30.63
C PHE A 35 -20.04 9.06 29.55
N THR A 36 -19.08 8.16 29.44
CA THR A 36 -19.14 7.01 28.54
C THR A 36 -19.34 5.71 29.31
N TYR A 37 -19.25 5.75 30.64
CA TYR A 37 -19.37 4.58 31.49
C TYR A 37 -20.17 4.87 32.76
N ILE A 38 -21.03 3.92 33.15
CA ILE A 38 -21.84 3.98 34.37
C ILE A 38 -21.58 2.72 35.20
N HIS A 39 -21.10 2.90 36.42
CA HIS A 39 -20.95 1.81 37.37
C HIS A 39 -22.12 1.78 38.36
N GLU A 40 -23.04 0.84 38.16
CA GLU A 40 -24.30 0.73 38.94
C GLU A 40 -24.11 0.10 40.34
N GLY A 41 -22.93 -0.45 40.64
CA GLY A 41 -22.62 -1.06 41.94
C GLY A 41 -22.38 -0.06 43.10
N PHE A 42 -22.52 1.25 42.87
CA PHE A 42 -22.39 2.29 43.90
C PHE A 42 -23.71 3.07 44.05
N LYS A 43 -24.02 3.55 45.26
CA LYS A 43 -25.15 4.47 45.51
C LYS A 43 -24.61 5.82 46.00
N PRO A 44 -24.68 6.90 45.20
CA PRO A 44 -25.20 6.97 43.83
C PRO A 44 -24.26 6.32 42.80
N ALA A 45 -24.80 5.93 41.64
CA ALA A 45 -24.03 5.29 40.57
C ALA A 45 -22.88 6.19 40.09
N ARG A 46 -21.67 5.64 40.03
CA ARG A 46 -20.50 6.39 39.58
C ARG A 46 -20.50 6.49 38.05
N ARG A 47 -20.23 7.69 37.54
CA ARG A 47 -20.18 7.96 36.10
C ARG A 47 -18.77 8.41 35.74
N THR A 48 -18.17 7.78 34.74
CA THR A 48 -16.82 8.12 34.26
C THR A 48 -16.80 8.28 32.75
N PHE A 49 -15.78 8.98 32.27
CA PHE A 49 -15.53 9.18 30.85
C PHE A 49 -14.18 8.55 30.52
N ILE A 50 -14.20 7.43 29.81
CA ILE A 50 -13.00 6.64 29.52
C ILE A 50 -12.90 6.24 28.04
N ASP A 51 -13.96 6.46 27.26
CA ASP A 51 -14.02 6.08 25.85
C ASP A 51 -13.91 7.34 24.96
N TYR A 52 -12.81 7.46 24.22
CA TYR A 52 -12.51 8.62 23.36
C TYR A 52 -12.64 8.27 21.88
N LEU A 53 -13.20 9.20 21.10
CA LEU A 53 -13.22 9.13 19.64
C LEU A 53 -12.25 10.16 19.07
N PHE A 54 -11.10 9.73 18.54
CA PHE A 54 -10.08 10.62 17.98
C PHE A 54 -10.19 10.76 16.46
N VAL A 55 -9.99 11.98 15.95
CA VAL A 55 -9.77 12.26 14.53
C VAL A 55 -8.50 13.08 14.33
N ARG A 56 -7.94 13.12 13.11
CA ARG A 56 -6.80 14.01 12.81
C ARG A 56 -7.27 15.44 12.54
N GLN A 57 -6.63 16.41 13.19
CA GLN A 57 -6.99 17.84 13.18
C GLN A 57 -7.05 18.47 11.77
N HIS A 58 -6.22 18.02 10.82
CA HIS A 58 -6.06 18.67 9.53
C HIS A 58 -6.74 17.97 8.34
N LYS A 59 -7.32 16.78 8.52
CA LYS A 59 -7.83 15.97 7.39
C LYS A 59 -9.34 15.99 7.23
N HIS A 60 -10.07 16.40 8.25
CA HIS A 60 -11.53 16.30 8.27
C HIS A 60 -12.12 17.54 8.92
N GLN A 61 -13.13 18.14 8.29
CA GLN A 61 -14.03 19.03 9.00
C GLN A 61 -14.92 18.15 9.87
N LEU A 62 -14.71 18.20 11.19
CA LEU A 62 -15.53 17.46 12.14
C LEU A 62 -16.94 18.05 12.12
N CYS A 63 -17.95 17.25 11.75
CA CYS A 63 -19.32 17.75 11.71
C CYS A 63 -20.07 17.52 13.01
N LYS A 64 -20.14 16.29 13.54
CA LYS A 64 -20.91 15.97 14.78
C LYS A 64 -20.41 14.69 15.48
N ALA A 65 -20.50 14.64 16.81
CA ALA A 65 -20.25 13.45 17.64
C ALA A 65 -21.20 13.37 18.84
N GLY A 66 -21.44 12.16 19.36
CA GLY A 66 -22.31 11.92 20.51
C GLY A 66 -22.25 10.51 21.07
N HIS A 67 -23.12 10.22 22.04
CA HIS A 67 -23.26 8.91 22.69
C HIS A 67 -24.71 8.43 22.56
N LEU A 68 -24.90 7.12 22.39
CA LEU A 68 -26.21 6.48 22.35
C LEU A 68 -26.57 6.01 23.77
N ARG A 69 -27.51 6.72 24.41
CA ARG A 69 -27.93 6.43 25.80
C ARG A 69 -28.93 5.28 25.89
N ASP A 70 -29.78 5.13 24.87
CA ASP A 70 -30.89 4.17 24.85
C ASP A 70 -30.66 3.04 23.83
N TRP A 71 -29.48 2.42 23.89
CA TRP A 71 -29.11 1.34 22.97
C TRP A 71 -29.12 -0.04 23.65
N GLN A 72 -30.26 -0.71 23.62
CA GLN A 72 -30.48 -1.95 24.39
C GLN A 72 -29.60 -3.13 23.94
N VAL A 73 -29.17 -3.15 22.68
CA VAL A 73 -28.37 -4.25 22.10
C VAL A 73 -26.93 -4.27 22.63
N ALA A 74 -26.38 -3.12 23.05
CA ALA A 74 -25.03 -3.05 23.63
C ALA A 74 -25.02 -3.25 25.16
N ARG A 75 -26.16 -3.63 25.76
CA ARG A 75 -26.24 -3.92 27.20
C ARG A 75 -25.56 -5.24 27.50
N TRP A 76 -24.31 -5.19 27.94
CA TRP A 76 -23.63 -6.35 28.52
C TRP A 76 -24.32 -6.76 29.84
N ARG A 77 -24.51 -8.08 30.02
CA ARG A 77 -25.40 -8.66 31.05
C ARG A 77 -24.78 -8.74 32.46
N ALA A 78 -23.57 -8.23 32.68
CA ALA A 78 -22.89 -8.35 33.98
C ALA A 78 -22.02 -7.11 34.30
N GLY A 79 -22.60 -6.13 35.00
CA GLY A 79 -21.89 -4.96 35.54
C GLY A 79 -21.49 -3.90 34.50
N GLY A 80 -21.23 -2.67 34.98
CA GLY A 80 -20.63 -1.56 34.23
C GLY A 80 -21.17 -1.24 32.84
N ARG A 81 -21.99 -0.19 32.67
CA ARG A 81 -22.58 0.17 31.38
C ARG A 81 -21.69 1.14 30.60
N HIS A 82 -20.98 0.64 29.59
CA HIS A 82 -20.41 1.51 28.54
C HIS A 82 -21.53 2.03 27.62
N LEU A 83 -21.40 3.28 27.18
CA LEU A 83 -22.29 3.95 26.25
C LEU A 83 -21.63 4.03 24.88
N PRO A 84 -22.18 3.36 23.85
CA PRO A 84 -21.63 3.43 22.50
C PRO A 84 -21.54 4.87 21.99
N GLY A 85 -20.37 5.25 21.49
CA GLY A 85 -20.15 6.53 20.82
C GLY A 85 -20.50 6.48 19.33
N TRP A 86 -20.86 7.61 18.75
CA TRP A 86 -21.00 7.78 17.31
C TRP A 86 -20.30 9.06 16.83
N LEU A 87 -19.84 9.03 15.58
CA LEU A 87 -19.10 10.12 14.95
C LEU A 87 -19.51 10.25 13.48
N HIS A 88 -19.80 11.47 13.03
CA HIS A 88 -20.06 11.79 11.64
C HIS A 88 -18.88 12.60 11.06
N ILE A 89 -18.23 12.06 10.04
CA ILE A 89 -17.06 12.67 9.38
C ILE A 89 -17.41 13.00 7.93
N SER A 90 -17.20 14.25 7.51
CA SER A 90 -17.25 14.62 6.10
C SER A 90 -15.95 14.20 5.41
N VAL A 91 -16.02 13.22 4.52
CA VAL A 91 -14.88 12.76 3.72
C VAL A 91 -14.88 13.53 2.40
N ARG A 92 -13.83 14.31 2.13
CA ARG A 92 -13.66 14.92 0.80
C ARG A 92 -13.55 13.78 -0.22
N LYS A 93 -14.46 13.75 -1.20
CA LYS A 93 -14.40 12.80 -2.32
C LYS A 93 -13.02 12.93 -2.99
N PHE A 94 -12.36 11.80 -3.24
CA PHE A 94 -11.12 11.74 -4.00
C PHE A 94 -11.35 12.42 -5.37
N ARG A 95 -10.75 13.60 -5.59
CA ARG A 95 -10.67 14.19 -6.92
C ARG A 95 -9.39 13.66 -7.56
N ALA A 96 -9.54 12.77 -8.55
CA ALA A 96 -8.42 12.35 -9.36
C ALA A 96 -7.78 13.60 -9.98
N GLN A 97 -6.49 13.82 -9.76
CA GLN A 97 -5.74 14.84 -10.50
C GLN A 97 -5.92 14.54 -11.99
N GLN A 98 -6.24 15.57 -12.79
CA GLN A 98 -6.22 15.42 -14.24
C GLN A 98 -4.82 14.95 -14.65
N LYS A 99 -4.77 13.81 -15.34
CA LYS A 99 -3.53 13.25 -15.84
C LYS A 99 -2.93 14.28 -16.80
N THR A 100 -1.73 14.76 -16.52
CA THR A 100 -0.85 15.35 -17.54
C THR A 100 -0.84 14.42 -18.75
N ALA A 101 -0.82 14.98 -19.97
CA ALA A 101 -0.74 14.21 -21.21
C ALA A 101 0.28 13.08 -21.04
N LYS A 102 -0.19 11.83 -21.16
CA LYS A 102 0.69 10.68 -21.04
C LYS A 102 1.77 10.84 -22.11
N CYS A 103 3.05 10.66 -21.76
CA CYS A 103 4.03 10.27 -22.78
C CYS A 103 3.39 9.16 -23.60
N GLU A 104 3.24 9.37 -24.91
CA GLU A 104 2.59 8.40 -25.80
C GLU A 104 3.31 7.05 -25.77
N TRP A 105 4.60 7.05 -25.41
CA TRP A 105 5.44 5.86 -25.32
C TRP A 105 5.94 5.58 -23.89
N PRO A 106 5.68 4.38 -23.33
CA PRO A 106 6.26 3.96 -22.07
C PRO A 106 7.79 3.86 -22.15
N ARG A 107 8.51 4.39 -21.15
CA ARG A 107 9.99 4.36 -21.10
C ARG A 107 10.61 2.96 -21.30
N TRP A 108 9.97 1.91 -20.78
CA TRP A 108 10.45 0.52 -20.94
C TRP A 108 10.47 0.10 -22.42
N LYS A 109 9.52 0.58 -23.22
CA LYS A 109 9.41 0.24 -24.64
C LYS A 109 10.49 0.95 -25.44
N CYS A 110 10.77 2.22 -25.12
CA CYS A 110 11.89 2.97 -25.72
C CYS A 110 13.24 2.32 -25.41
N GLN A 111 13.46 1.86 -24.18
CA GLN A 111 14.69 1.16 -23.80
C GLN A 111 14.87 -0.15 -24.57
N LEU A 112 13.81 -0.97 -24.70
CA LEU A 112 13.89 -2.22 -25.45
C LEU A 112 14.05 -2.01 -26.96
N LEU A 113 13.42 -0.98 -27.53
CA LEU A 113 13.64 -0.62 -28.94
C LEU A 113 15.10 -0.20 -29.17
N SER A 114 15.64 0.64 -28.28
CA SER A 114 17.05 1.04 -28.33
C SER A 114 17.98 -0.17 -28.21
N GLN A 115 17.67 -1.12 -27.33
CA GLN A 115 18.46 -2.34 -27.18
C GLN A 115 18.35 -3.24 -28.42
N ALA A 116 17.15 -3.45 -28.96
CA ALA A 116 16.94 -4.24 -30.17
C ALA A 116 17.71 -3.69 -31.37
N ILE A 117 17.81 -2.36 -31.51
CA ILE A 117 18.62 -1.72 -32.56
C ILE A 117 20.12 -1.94 -32.32
N LYS A 118 20.58 -1.90 -31.06
CA LYS A 118 21.98 -2.19 -30.72
C LYS A 118 22.35 -3.64 -31.02
N ASP A 119 21.47 -4.57 -30.68
CA ASP A 119 21.68 -6.00 -30.88
C ASP A 119 21.53 -6.40 -32.35
N HIS A 120 20.63 -5.72 -33.07
CA HIS A 120 20.29 -5.98 -34.46
C HIS A 120 20.19 -4.68 -35.28
N PRO A 121 21.33 -4.11 -35.72
CA PRO A 121 21.36 -2.84 -36.45
C PRO A 121 20.55 -2.84 -37.75
N HIS A 122 20.42 -4.00 -38.40
CA HIS A 122 19.66 -4.17 -39.65
C HIS A 122 18.18 -3.80 -39.52
N LEU A 123 17.59 -3.89 -38.32
CA LEU A 123 16.20 -3.52 -38.07
C LEU A 123 15.97 -2.01 -38.26
N ALA A 124 16.96 -1.17 -37.97
CA ALA A 124 16.85 0.27 -38.21
C ALA A 124 16.79 0.57 -39.71
N THR A 125 17.67 -0.06 -40.50
CA THR A 125 17.69 0.08 -41.96
C THR A 125 16.44 -0.48 -42.62
N GLU A 126 15.90 -1.60 -42.12
CA GLU A 126 14.66 -2.19 -42.62
C GLU A 126 13.46 -1.28 -42.35
N PHE A 127 13.38 -0.71 -41.15
CA PHE A 127 12.37 0.29 -40.80
C PHE A 127 12.44 1.51 -41.71
N GLU A 128 13.63 2.07 -41.93
CA GLU A 128 13.81 3.21 -42.83
C GLU A 128 13.39 2.89 -44.28
N CYS A 129 13.74 1.70 -44.78
CA CYS A 129 13.38 1.28 -46.14
C CYS A 129 11.85 1.19 -46.31
N GLN A 130 11.17 0.50 -45.39
CA GLN A 130 9.72 0.33 -45.44
C GLN A 130 8.95 1.64 -45.27
N VAL A 131 9.44 2.56 -44.41
CA VAL A 131 8.85 3.90 -44.28
C VAL A 131 9.06 4.69 -45.57
N ARG A 132 10.26 4.65 -46.17
CA ARG A 132 10.57 5.36 -47.42
C ARG A 132 9.69 4.89 -48.57
N GLU A 133 9.55 3.57 -48.76
CA GLU A 133 8.66 2.98 -49.77
C GLU A 133 7.20 3.41 -49.56
N SER A 134 6.73 3.34 -48.31
CA SER A 134 5.35 3.71 -47.99
C SER A 134 5.06 5.20 -48.19
N LEU A 135 6.07 6.06 -48.01
CA LEU A 135 5.97 7.50 -48.23
C LEU A 135 5.92 7.88 -49.72
N GLN A 136 6.50 7.08 -50.62
CA GLN A 136 6.43 7.33 -52.07
C GLN A 136 5.01 7.29 -52.62
N ALA A 137 4.10 6.57 -51.94
CA ALA A 137 2.69 6.48 -52.30
C ALA A 137 1.81 7.61 -51.73
N VAL A 138 2.38 8.49 -50.88
CA VAL A 138 1.63 9.56 -50.21
C VAL A 138 1.82 10.88 -50.96
N THR A 139 0.75 11.37 -51.58
CA THR A 139 0.77 12.60 -52.39
C THR A 139 0.62 13.88 -51.56
N GLU A 140 0.06 13.80 -50.35
CA GLU A 140 -0.21 14.96 -49.49
C GLU A 140 0.15 14.66 -48.03
N TYR A 141 0.89 15.57 -47.39
CA TYR A 141 1.37 15.37 -46.02
C TYR A 141 0.26 15.62 -44.98
N GLN A 142 -0.14 14.55 -44.29
CA GLN A 142 -1.03 14.63 -43.12
C GLN A 142 -0.34 14.06 -41.87
N PRO A 143 -0.09 14.85 -40.81
CA PRO A 143 0.65 14.41 -39.63
C PRO A 143 0.08 13.17 -38.93
N LYS A 144 -1.25 13.02 -38.90
CA LYS A 144 -1.94 11.89 -38.25
C LYS A 144 -1.73 10.59 -39.01
N GLU A 145 -1.89 10.63 -40.34
CA GLU A 145 -1.68 9.47 -41.20
C GLU A 145 -0.20 9.08 -41.25
N PHE A 146 0.70 10.07 -41.26
CA PHE A 146 2.14 9.81 -41.16
C PHE A 146 2.51 9.13 -39.85
N ASN A 147 2.00 9.60 -38.71
CA ASN A 147 2.24 8.95 -37.42
C ASN A 147 1.69 7.51 -37.43
N LYS A 148 0.48 7.30 -37.94
CA LYS A 148 -0.11 5.96 -38.08
C LYS A 148 0.76 5.03 -38.92
N LEU A 149 1.29 5.51 -40.05
CA LEU A 149 2.23 4.76 -40.89
C LEU A 149 3.49 4.36 -40.12
N LEU A 150 4.16 5.31 -39.45
CA LEU A 150 5.33 5.03 -38.62
C LEU A 150 5.06 3.96 -37.56
N LEU A 151 3.87 4.00 -36.95
CA LEU A 151 3.45 3.02 -35.96
C LEU A 151 3.19 1.64 -36.55
N GLU A 152 2.61 1.56 -37.75
CA GLU A 152 2.35 0.30 -38.44
C GLU A 152 3.64 -0.37 -38.91
N VAL A 153 4.53 0.37 -39.58
CA VAL A 153 5.85 -0.12 -39.98
C VAL A 153 6.66 -0.52 -38.75
N GLY A 154 6.60 0.30 -37.69
CA GLY A 154 7.29 0.01 -36.43
C GLY A 154 6.81 -1.28 -35.77
N ARG A 155 5.53 -1.66 -35.92
CA ARG A 155 5.01 -2.95 -35.42
C ARG A 155 5.47 -4.14 -36.27
N ARG A 156 5.68 -3.95 -37.57
CA ARG A 156 6.16 -5.00 -38.48
C ARG A 156 7.64 -5.28 -38.27
N VAL A 157 8.44 -4.24 -38.06
CA VAL A 157 9.89 -4.40 -37.90
C VAL A 157 10.25 -4.75 -36.46
N PHE A 158 9.70 -4.04 -35.47
CA PHE A 158 10.10 -4.21 -34.07
C PHE A 158 9.15 -5.11 -33.27
N HIS A 159 9.59 -6.34 -33.03
CA HIS A 159 8.86 -7.34 -32.25
C HIS A 159 9.16 -7.24 -30.73
N VAL A 160 9.02 -6.04 -30.18
CA VAL A 160 9.39 -5.77 -28.78
C VAL A 160 8.26 -6.12 -27.82
N HIS A 161 8.48 -7.17 -27.03
CA HIS A 161 7.56 -7.60 -25.99
C HIS A 161 8.04 -7.11 -24.62
N ARG A 162 7.10 -6.72 -23.76
CA ARG A 162 7.46 -6.40 -22.38
C ARG A 162 7.98 -7.68 -21.72
N PRO A 163 9.22 -7.71 -21.21
CA PRO A 163 9.67 -8.84 -20.39
C PRO A 163 8.75 -8.89 -19.19
N HIS A 164 8.09 -10.03 -19.00
CA HIS A 164 7.31 -10.27 -17.80
C HIS A 164 8.29 -10.14 -16.64
N SER A 165 8.00 -9.26 -15.68
CA SER A 165 8.77 -9.25 -14.43
C SER A 165 8.74 -10.67 -13.89
N LEU A 166 9.92 -11.28 -13.68
CA LEU A 166 10.01 -12.63 -13.10
C LEU A 166 9.03 -12.70 -11.94
N PRO A 167 8.07 -13.63 -12.00
CA PRO A 167 6.99 -13.64 -11.03
C PRO A 167 7.64 -13.90 -9.67
N PRO A 168 7.24 -13.18 -8.61
CA PRO A 168 7.94 -13.26 -7.34
C PRO A 168 8.03 -14.71 -6.84
N PRO A 169 9.05 -15.11 -6.07
CA PRO A 169 9.25 -16.52 -5.71
C PRO A 169 8.05 -17.20 -5.03
N TRP A 170 7.18 -16.41 -4.38
CA TRP A 170 5.94 -16.86 -3.76
C TRP A 170 4.77 -17.10 -4.73
N THR A 171 4.99 -16.95 -6.03
CA THR A 171 4.03 -17.28 -7.09
C THR A 171 4.33 -18.61 -7.78
N GLY A 172 5.37 -19.33 -7.33
CA GLY A 172 5.68 -20.66 -7.81
C GLY A 172 4.49 -21.62 -7.64
N ALA A 173 4.27 -22.48 -8.64
CA ALA A 173 3.11 -23.37 -8.71
C ALA A 173 2.94 -24.23 -7.44
N GLU A 174 4.04 -24.75 -6.89
CA GLU A 174 4.03 -25.54 -5.65
C GLU A 174 3.56 -24.73 -4.43
N HIS A 175 4.06 -23.50 -4.25
CA HIS A 175 3.67 -22.67 -3.11
C HIS A 175 2.21 -22.22 -3.22
N VAL A 176 1.78 -21.86 -4.43
CA VAL A 176 0.38 -21.49 -4.71
C VAL A 176 -0.54 -22.69 -4.51
N GLY A 177 -0.14 -23.88 -4.94
CA GLY A 177 -0.85 -25.13 -4.67
C GLY A 177 -1.05 -25.36 -3.19
N GLY A 178 0.03 -25.30 -2.40
CA GLY A 178 -0.05 -25.45 -0.95
C GLY A 178 -0.94 -24.42 -0.24
N ILE A 179 -1.01 -23.17 -0.75
CA ILE A 179 -1.95 -22.15 -0.24
C ILE A 179 -3.40 -22.50 -0.59
N LYS A 180 -3.67 -22.94 -1.83
CA LYS A 180 -5.01 -23.36 -2.26
C LYS A 180 -5.51 -24.54 -1.44
N ASP A 181 -4.67 -25.56 -1.25
CA ASP A 181 -5.00 -26.75 -0.47
C ASP A 181 -5.22 -26.41 1.02
N MET A 182 -4.43 -25.49 1.57
CA MET A 182 -4.67 -24.98 2.92
C MET A 182 -6.07 -24.37 3.02
N TRP A 183 -6.44 -23.46 2.11
CA TRP A 183 -7.75 -22.81 2.15
C TRP A 183 -8.90 -23.77 1.83
N SER A 184 -8.70 -24.80 1.01
CA SER A 184 -9.74 -25.80 0.75
C SER A 184 -10.15 -26.51 2.05
N HIS A 185 -9.20 -26.85 2.92
CA HIS A 185 -9.51 -27.40 4.24
C HIS A 185 -10.26 -26.42 5.16
N TYR A 186 -9.94 -25.13 5.10
CA TYR A 186 -10.70 -24.11 5.84
C TYR A 186 -12.16 -24.04 5.36
N HIS A 187 -12.38 -24.06 4.04
CA HIS A 187 -13.72 -24.04 3.46
C HIS A 187 -14.50 -25.31 3.82
N SER A 188 -13.88 -26.50 3.71
CA SER A 188 -14.49 -27.77 4.13
C SER A 188 -14.86 -27.78 5.61
N MET A 189 -13.96 -27.30 6.48
CA MET A 189 -14.24 -27.13 7.91
C MET A 189 -15.48 -26.25 8.16
N ARG A 190 -15.54 -25.07 7.52
CA ARG A 190 -16.68 -24.15 7.69
C ARG A 190 -17.99 -24.78 7.22
N ARG A 191 -17.95 -25.46 6.07
CA ARG A 191 -19.12 -26.14 5.50
C ARG A 191 -19.63 -27.22 6.46
N LEU A 192 -18.75 -28.10 6.92
CA LEU A 192 -19.11 -29.21 7.82
C LEU A 192 -19.61 -28.74 9.19
N PHE A 193 -19.06 -27.66 9.75
CA PHE A 193 -19.62 -27.08 10.99
C PHE A 193 -21.02 -26.51 10.77
N SER A 194 -21.28 -25.89 9.62
CA SER A 194 -22.61 -25.39 9.27
C SER A 194 -23.60 -26.55 9.11
N GLU A 195 -23.22 -27.62 8.42
CA GLU A 195 -24.03 -28.83 8.24
C GLU A 195 -24.30 -29.54 9.58
N ALA A 196 -23.29 -29.63 10.45
CA ALA A 196 -23.43 -30.24 11.78
C ALA A 196 -24.44 -29.47 12.67
N ALA A 197 -24.49 -28.14 12.54
CA ALA A 197 -25.41 -27.31 13.32
C ALA A 197 -26.88 -27.56 12.96
N THR A 198 -27.17 -27.86 11.69
CA THR A 198 -28.53 -28.12 11.19
C THR A 198 -28.90 -29.61 11.19
N ALA A 199 -27.94 -30.51 11.33
CA ALA A 199 -28.18 -31.95 11.26
C ALA A 199 -28.89 -32.49 12.51
N THR A 200 -29.93 -33.29 12.30
CA THR A 200 -30.69 -34.02 13.34
C THR A 200 -30.03 -35.36 13.70
N THR A 201 -29.34 -36.00 12.73
CA THR A 201 -28.58 -37.24 12.90
C THR A 201 -27.16 -37.08 12.35
N GLY A 202 -26.18 -37.84 12.86
CA GLY A 202 -24.80 -37.80 12.36
C GLY A 202 -23.97 -36.56 12.72
N ARG A 203 -24.48 -35.66 13.58
CA ARG A 203 -23.80 -34.43 14.04
C ARG A 203 -22.38 -34.65 14.57
N MET A 204 -22.18 -35.69 15.38
CA MET A 204 -20.85 -36.01 15.95
C MET A 204 -19.83 -36.31 14.85
N ARG A 205 -20.21 -37.13 13.86
CA ARG A 205 -19.35 -37.47 12.72
C ARG A 205 -18.94 -36.22 11.93
N LEU A 206 -19.91 -35.36 11.61
CA LEU A 206 -19.64 -34.09 10.91
C LEU A 206 -18.73 -33.17 11.71
N THR A 207 -18.92 -33.11 13.03
CA THR A 207 -18.06 -32.35 13.94
C THR A 207 -16.63 -32.90 13.92
N ILE A 208 -16.44 -34.20 14.07
CA ILE A 208 -15.10 -34.82 14.03
C ILE A 208 -14.40 -34.55 12.68
N GLN A 209 -15.12 -34.68 11.55
CA GLN A 209 -14.57 -34.37 10.23
C GLN A 209 -14.19 -32.89 10.09
N ALA A 210 -15.02 -31.97 10.60
CA ALA A 210 -14.69 -30.55 10.63
C ALA A 210 -13.42 -30.28 11.45
N TRP A 211 -13.26 -30.96 12.59
CA TRP A 211 -12.06 -30.86 13.43
C TRP A 211 -10.80 -31.40 12.74
N GLN A 212 -10.90 -32.50 11.99
CA GLN A 212 -9.80 -33.01 11.17
C GLN A 212 -9.34 -31.96 10.14
N HIS A 213 -10.29 -31.36 9.42
CA HIS A 213 -9.99 -30.28 8.48
C HIS A 213 -9.41 -29.03 9.16
N ARG A 214 -9.87 -28.69 10.37
CA ARG A 214 -9.29 -27.60 11.17
C ARG A 214 -7.83 -27.89 11.53
N ALA A 215 -7.53 -29.09 12.02
CA ALA A 215 -6.17 -29.49 12.38
C ALA A 215 -5.24 -29.45 11.16
N GLN A 216 -5.73 -29.95 10.01
CA GLN A 216 -5.02 -29.91 8.74
C GLN A 216 -4.74 -28.48 8.27
N PHE A 217 -5.75 -27.60 8.31
CA PHE A 217 -5.59 -26.17 8.00
C PHE A 217 -4.51 -25.52 8.87
N LEU A 218 -4.55 -25.72 10.20
CA LEU A 218 -3.57 -25.13 11.12
C LEU A 218 -2.15 -25.63 10.84
N ARG A 219 -2.00 -26.92 10.53
CA ARG A 219 -0.72 -27.52 10.14
C ARG A 219 -0.19 -26.88 8.87
N MET A 220 -1.01 -26.82 7.83
CA MET A 220 -0.65 -26.25 6.53
C MET A 220 -0.37 -24.75 6.61
N HIS A 221 -1.13 -24.00 7.41
CA HIS A 221 -0.90 -22.58 7.64
C HIS A 221 0.49 -22.31 8.22
N ARG A 222 0.94 -23.11 9.20
CA ARG A 222 2.31 -23.02 9.73
C ARG A 222 3.35 -23.34 8.66
N GLN A 223 3.13 -24.37 7.85
CA GLN A 223 4.04 -24.75 6.76
C GLN A 223 4.15 -23.67 5.68
N VAL A 224 3.01 -23.13 5.23
CA VAL A 224 2.94 -22.00 4.29
C VAL A 224 3.69 -20.80 4.84
N GLN A 225 3.46 -20.42 6.10
CA GLN A 225 4.18 -19.30 6.71
C GLN A 225 5.69 -19.53 6.74
N LYS A 226 6.15 -20.73 7.13
CA LYS A 226 7.58 -21.08 7.14
C LYS A 226 8.17 -21.01 5.73
N HIS A 227 7.46 -21.55 4.74
CA HIS A 227 7.89 -21.53 3.35
C HIS A 227 7.93 -20.11 2.77
N SER A 228 6.89 -19.28 3.00
CA SER A 228 6.88 -17.88 2.56
C SER A 228 8.03 -17.08 3.17
N ARG A 229 8.36 -17.29 4.47
CA ARG A 229 9.53 -16.67 5.11
C ARG A 229 10.83 -17.10 4.44
N LYS A 230 10.99 -18.40 4.13
CA LYS A 230 12.15 -18.93 3.40
C LYS A 230 12.29 -18.27 2.02
N LEU A 231 11.20 -18.20 1.25
CA LEU A 231 11.20 -17.58 -0.08
C LEU A 231 11.57 -16.09 -0.03
N ARG A 232 11.08 -15.33 0.96
CA ARG A 232 11.48 -13.93 1.15
C ARG A 232 12.96 -13.78 1.45
N ARG A 233 13.55 -14.66 2.27
CA ARG A 233 15.00 -14.66 2.55
C ARG A 233 15.82 -14.96 1.30
N VAL A 234 15.41 -15.98 0.53
CA VAL A 234 16.07 -16.32 -0.74
C VAL A 234 16.01 -15.13 -1.70
N ARG A 235 14.85 -14.46 -1.82
CA ARG A 235 14.71 -13.27 -2.67
C ARG A 235 15.61 -12.13 -2.22
N LEU A 236 15.71 -11.89 -0.92
CA LEU A 236 16.59 -10.87 -0.37
C LEU A 236 18.06 -11.17 -0.70
N ALA A 237 18.50 -12.42 -0.52
CA ALA A 237 19.85 -12.84 -0.85
C ALA A 237 20.17 -12.64 -2.34
N GLN A 238 19.25 -12.99 -3.25
CA GLN A 238 19.40 -12.74 -4.68
C GLN A 238 19.55 -11.24 -4.99
N LEU A 239 18.73 -10.39 -4.38
CA LEU A 239 18.82 -8.94 -4.58
C LEU A 239 20.14 -8.36 -4.08
N LEU A 240 20.68 -8.87 -2.98
CA LEU A 240 21.99 -8.47 -2.48
C LEU A 240 23.11 -8.91 -3.44
N GLN A 241 23.05 -10.13 -3.97
CA GLN A 241 24.00 -10.59 -4.99
C GLN A 241 23.93 -9.76 -6.29
N GLU A 242 22.73 -9.43 -6.76
CA GLU A 242 22.53 -8.53 -7.91
C GLU A 242 23.13 -7.13 -7.63
N ALA A 243 22.92 -6.59 -6.43
CA ALA A 243 23.49 -5.31 -6.01
C ALA A 243 25.02 -5.35 -5.98
N ASP A 244 25.62 -6.38 -5.38
CA ASP A 244 27.08 -6.56 -5.31
C ASP A 244 27.72 -6.73 -6.69
N ALA A 245 27.01 -7.36 -7.64
CA ALA A 245 27.47 -7.45 -9.02
C ALA A 245 27.50 -6.08 -9.70
N HIS A 246 26.45 -5.25 -9.52
CA HIS A 246 26.40 -3.89 -10.08
C HIS A 246 27.42 -2.93 -9.45
N VAL A 247 27.72 -3.09 -8.15
CA VAL A 247 28.79 -2.35 -7.49
C VAL A 247 30.14 -2.72 -8.08
N ARG A 248 30.43 -4.03 -8.21
CA ARG A 248 31.69 -4.51 -8.79
C ARG A 248 31.88 -4.10 -10.25
N SER A 249 30.81 -4.01 -11.03
CA SER A 249 30.86 -3.57 -12.42
C SER A 249 30.99 -2.05 -12.58
N GLY A 250 31.01 -1.26 -11.49
CA GLY A 250 31.03 0.20 -11.53
C GLY A 250 29.74 0.86 -12.06
N CYS A 251 28.66 0.10 -12.25
CA CYS A 251 27.40 0.59 -12.82
C CYS A 251 26.47 1.17 -11.73
N SER A 252 26.81 2.36 -11.22
CA SER A 252 26.04 3.06 -10.17
C SER A 252 24.57 3.28 -10.54
N GLN A 253 24.26 3.51 -11.81
CA GLN A 253 22.89 3.66 -12.30
C GLN A 253 22.08 2.36 -12.18
N ALA A 254 22.68 1.20 -12.47
CA ALA A 254 22.00 -0.09 -12.35
C ALA A 254 21.67 -0.42 -10.89
N LEU A 255 22.59 -0.09 -9.96
CA LEU A 255 22.33 -0.20 -8.52
C LEU A 255 21.17 0.71 -8.09
N PHE A 256 21.15 1.97 -8.53
CA PHE A 256 20.06 2.90 -8.20
C PHE A 256 18.71 2.42 -8.74
N GLU A 257 18.68 1.88 -9.96
CA GLU A 257 17.48 1.30 -10.54
C GLU A 257 17.00 0.05 -9.78
N LEU A 258 17.93 -0.80 -9.33
CA LEU A 258 17.63 -1.95 -8.48
C LEU A 258 17.00 -1.49 -7.16
N VAL A 259 17.63 -0.56 -6.43
CA VAL A 259 17.11 0.00 -5.18
C VAL A 259 15.73 0.61 -5.40
N ARG A 260 15.55 1.40 -6.45
CA ARG A 260 14.27 2.02 -6.80
C ARG A 260 13.18 0.99 -7.12
N ARG A 261 13.55 -0.18 -7.67
CA ARG A 261 12.62 -1.27 -7.98
C ARG A 261 12.08 -1.93 -6.72
N VAL A 262 12.92 -2.11 -5.70
CA VAL A 262 12.54 -2.81 -4.46
C VAL A 262 12.08 -1.89 -3.33
N ALA A 263 12.50 -0.63 -3.33
CA ALA A 263 12.12 0.33 -2.30
C ALA A 263 10.59 0.54 -2.28
N PRO A 264 9.98 0.68 -1.10
CA PRO A 264 8.57 1.04 -1.00
C PRO A 264 8.33 2.34 -1.78
N LYS A 265 7.27 2.37 -2.60
CA LYS A 265 6.91 3.55 -3.39
C LYS A 265 6.50 4.67 -2.45
N GLN A 266 7.46 5.50 -2.07
CA GLN A 266 7.18 6.71 -1.30
C GLN A 266 6.58 7.78 -2.22
N PRO A 267 5.72 8.67 -1.68
CA PRO A 267 5.29 9.85 -2.43
C PRO A 267 6.52 10.61 -2.91
N ARG A 268 6.50 11.04 -4.18
CA ARG A 268 7.61 11.80 -4.77
C ARG A 268 7.86 13.04 -3.92
N LYS A 269 9.01 13.06 -3.24
CA LYS A 269 9.55 14.27 -2.63
C LYS A 269 10.29 15.03 -3.72
N ARG A 270 10.20 16.35 -3.71
CA ARG A 270 11.01 17.21 -4.57
C ARG A 270 12.48 16.89 -4.30
N ALA A 271 13.26 16.62 -5.34
CA ALA A 271 14.70 16.50 -5.18
C ALA A 271 15.22 17.84 -4.70
N GLN A 272 15.89 17.87 -3.55
CA GLN A 272 16.44 19.09 -2.98
C GLN A 272 17.96 19.06 -3.03
N LEU A 273 18.58 20.18 -3.43
CA LEU A 273 20.03 20.34 -3.36
C LEU A 273 20.47 20.41 -1.90
N ARG A 274 21.69 19.94 -1.65
CA ARG A 274 22.35 20.09 -0.36
C ARG A 274 23.40 21.19 -0.49
N ALA A 275 23.44 22.07 0.50
CA ALA A 275 24.56 22.99 0.66
C ALA A 275 25.84 22.22 1.02
N ARG A 276 26.98 22.91 0.93
CA ARG A 276 28.31 22.35 1.27
C ARG A 276 28.42 21.85 2.71
N ASP A 277 27.58 22.35 3.62
CA ASP A 277 27.45 21.91 5.01
C ASP A 277 26.57 20.64 5.17
N GLY A 278 26.00 20.12 4.08
CA GLY A 278 25.12 18.96 4.06
C GLY A 278 23.64 19.26 4.34
N LYS A 279 23.27 20.53 4.63
CA LYS A 279 21.89 20.95 4.89
C LYS A 279 21.07 20.96 3.60
N LEU A 280 19.80 20.54 3.68
CA LEU A 280 18.87 20.63 2.56
C LEU A 280 18.51 22.10 2.29
N LEU A 281 18.70 22.53 1.05
CA LEU A 281 18.38 23.89 0.61
C LEU A 281 16.86 24.07 0.45
N THR A 282 16.39 25.24 0.82
CA THR A 282 15.05 25.71 0.46
C THR A 282 14.98 26.02 -1.04
N PRO A 283 13.78 26.05 -1.65
CA PRO A 283 13.63 26.35 -3.08
C PRO A 283 14.29 27.65 -3.55
N ALA A 284 14.36 28.67 -2.69
CA ALA A 284 14.99 29.95 -3.00
C ALA A 284 16.52 29.87 -2.96
N GLU A 285 17.07 29.16 -1.98
CA GLU A 285 18.52 28.91 -1.86
C GLU A 285 19.01 28.01 -3.00
N GLU A 286 18.23 27.00 -3.37
CA GLU A 286 18.47 26.15 -4.55
C GLU A 286 18.63 26.94 -5.83
N ALA A 287 17.72 27.90 -6.07
CA ALA A 287 17.75 28.72 -7.27
C ALA A 287 19.00 29.61 -7.32
N ARG A 288 19.44 30.13 -6.17
CA ARG A 288 20.69 30.91 -6.06
C ARG A 288 21.92 30.05 -6.32
N GLU A 289 22.04 28.90 -5.67
CA GLU A 289 23.19 28.01 -5.87
C GLU A 289 23.29 27.52 -7.32
N LEU A 290 22.15 27.15 -7.94
CA LEU A 290 22.15 26.79 -9.36
C LEU A 290 22.55 27.96 -10.24
N TRP A 291 22.05 29.16 -9.96
CA TRP A 291 22.40 30.36 -10.73
C TRP A 291 23.89 30.69 -10.62
N GLU A 292 24.47 30.60 -9.43
CA GLU A 292 25.91 30.79 -9.22
C GLU A 292 26.74 29.72 -9.93
N PHE A 293 26.34 28.45 -9.85
CA PHE A 293 26.99 27.35 -10.56
C PHE A 293 27.00 27.61 -12.07
N TRP A 294 25.85 27.93 -12.67
CA TRP A 294 25.76 28.19 -14.12
C TRP A 294 26.53 29.44 -14.55
N LYS A 295 26.70 30.43 -13.66
CA LYS A 295 27.58 31.57 -13.86
C LYS A 295 29.07 31.23 -13.84
N SER A 296 29.45 30.17 -13.13
CA SER A 296 30.85 29.72 -13.04
C SER A 296 31.26 28.76 -14.17
N VAL A 297 30.27 28.18 -14.85
CA VAL A 297 30.47 27.24 -15.96
C VAL A 297 30.47 27.94 -17.33
N ASN A 298 29.92 29.16 -17.40
CA ASN A 298 30.08 30.10 -18.52
C ASN A 298 31.20 31.10 -18.24
#